data_AF-A0A6J6I7E3-F1
#
_entry.id   AF-A0A6J6I7E3-F1
#
_cell.length_a   1.000
_cell.length_b   1.000
_cell.length_c   1.000
_cell.angle_alpha   90.00
_cell.angle_beta   90.00
_cell.angle_gamma   90.00
#
_symmetry.space_group_name_H-M   'P 1'
#
loop_
_entity.id
_entity.type
_entity.pdbx_description
1 polymer ?
#
loop_
_entity_poly.entity_id
_entity_poly.type
_entity_poly.pdbx_seq_one_letter_code
_entity_poly.pdbx_strand_id
1 'polypeptide(L)'
;MGGRGPGDFKPGFDQQPIEVAAIADAAARASAITGDDYWEEVIDLAVNWFLGNNDVGLCMINADTGGGYDGLRPTSVNLNQGAESTLAMISTMQHRSLMWLV
;
A
#
# COMPACT_ATOMS: atom_id res chain seq x y z
N MET A 1 5.76 3.57 0.75
CA MET A 1 5.36 4.60 1.75
C MET A 1 6.02 5.90 1.36
N GLY A 2 5.26 6.80 0.72
CA GLY A 2 5.79 8.01 0.07
C GLY A 2 6.59 7.66 -1.19
N GLY A 3 5.99 7.87 -2.37
CA GLY A 3 6.67 7.65 -3.64
C GLY A 3 8.02 8.40 -3.67
N ARG A 4 9.04 7.81 -4.28
CA ARG A 4 10.36 8.44 -4.42
C ARG A 4 10.26 9.79 -5.13
N GLY A 5 10.91 10.79 -4.55
CA GLY A 5 11.21 12.04 -5.25
C GLY A 5 12.36 11.87 -6.25
N PRO A 6 12.57 12.82 -7.18
CA PRO A 6 13.59 12.76 -8.24
C PRO A 6 15.07 12.61 -7.81
N GLY A 7 15.38 12.41 -6.54
CA GLY A 7 16.74 12.38 -5.98
C GLY A 7 17.08 11.15 -5.11
N ASP A 8 16.25 10.10 -5.11
CA ASP A 8 16.49 8.90 -4.28
C ASP A 8 17.17 7.76 -5.08
N PHE A 9 18.43 7.42 -4.75
CA PHE A 9 19.31 6.53 -5.52
C PHE A 9 19.46 5.09 -4.97
N LYS A 10 18.67 4.67 -3.97
CA LYS A 10 18.70 3.28 -3.46
C LYS A 10 18.05 2.30 -4.47
N PRO A 11 18.34 0.98 -4.45
CA PRO A 11 17.70 0.02 -5.34
C PRO A 11 16.18 0.19 -5.33
N GLY A 12 15.66 0.49 -6.51
CA GLY A 12 14.39 1.16 -6.74
C GLY A 12 13.13 0.35 -6.44
N PHE A 13 13.21 -0.91 -6.78
CA PHE A 13 12.09 -1.48 -7.50
C PHE A 13 12.01 -2.96 -7.18
N ASP A 14 10.98 -3.25 -6.40
CA ASP A 14 10.13 -4.44 -6.37
C ASP A 14 9.22 -4.21 -5.16
N GLN A 15 8.53 -3.06 -5.11
CA GLN A 15 7.74 -2.71 -3.93
C GLN A 15 6.57 -3.70 -3.84
N GLN A 16 6.52 -4.46 -2.76
CA GLN A 16 5.54 -5.53 -2.64
C GLN A 16 4.37 -5.12 -1.73
N PRO A 17 3.12 -5.45 -2.10
CA PRO A 17 1.94 -5.24 -1.25
C PRO A 17 2.11 -5.74 0.18
N ILE A 18 2.79 -6.88 0.38
CA ILE A 18 3.00 -7.49 1.69
C ILE A 18 3.82 -6.59 2.62
N GLU A 19 4.82 -5.88 2.08
CA GLU A 19 5.62 -4.94 2.85
C GLU A 19 4.78 -3.73 3.29
N VAL A 20 3.94 -3.23 2.39
CA VAL A 20 3.03 -2.10 2.65
C VAL A 20 2.01 -2.47 3.73
N ALA A 21 1.42 -3.67 3.64
CA ALA A 21 0.50 -4.18 4.65
C ALA A 21 1.17 -4.37 6.01
N ALA A 22 2.39 -4.92 6.04
CA ALA A 22 3.14 -5.08 7.28
C ALA A 22 3.42 -3.73 7.96
N ILE A 23 3.72 -2.69 7.18
CA ILE A 23 3.92 -1.34 7.71
C ILE A 23 2.61 -0.76 8.25
N ALA A 24 1.50 -0.90 7.52
CA ALA A 24 0.19 -0.46 7.98
C ALA A 24 -0.20 -1.13 9.32
N ASP A 25 -0.01 -2.44 9.43
CA ASP A 25 -0.31 -3.20 10.66
C ASP A 25 0.60 -2.83 11.83
N ALA A 26 1.86 -2.48 11.56
CA ALA A 26 2.79 -2.00 12.58
C ALA A 26 2.40 -0.59 13.06
N ALA A 27 2.05 0.29 12.12
CA ALA A 27 1.61 1.65 12.42
C ALA A 27 0.29 1.66 13.20
N ALA A 28 -0.71 0.86 12.80
CA ALA A 28 -1.96 0.71 13.54
C ALA A 28 -1.73 0.25 15.00
N ARG A 29 -0.82 -0.71 15.20
CA ARG A 29 -0.42 -1.14 16.55
C ARG A 29 0.29 -0.04 17.33
N ALA A 30 1.18 0.72 16.70
CA ALA A 30 1.88 1.82 17.33
C ALA A 30 0.94 2.97 17.71
N SER A 31 0.00 3.32 16.83
CA SER A 31 -1.06 4.31 17.10
C SER A 31 -1.88 3.91 18.33
N ALA A 32 -2.35 2.65 18.37
CA ALA A 32 -3.17 2.17 19.49
C ALA A 32 -2.44 2.21 20.85
N ILE A 33 -1.11 2.10 20.87
CA ILE A 33 -0.30 2.13 22.09
C ILE A 33 0.08 3.57 22.48
N THR A 34 0.40 4.42 21.50
CA THR A 34 1.04 5.71 21.74
C THR A 34 0.07 6.89 21.64
N GLY A 35 -0.99 6.76 20.84
CA GLY A 35 -1.90 7.86 20.49
C GLY A 35 -1.25 8.97 19.65
N ASP A 36 -0.09 8.71 19.04
CA ASP A 36 0.62 9.68 18.19
C ASP A 36 0.06 9.67 16.77
N ASP A 37 -0.45 10.82 16.32
CA ASP A 37 -1.06 11.02 15.00
C ASP A 37 -0.11 10.70 13.85
N TYR A 38 1.22 10.73 14.08
CA TYR A 38 2.21 10.29 13.11
C TYR A 38 1.92 8.89 12.58
N TRP A 39 1.49 7.96 13.44
CA TRP A 39 1.20 6.59 13.03
C TRP A 39 -0.06 6.48 12.18
N GLU A 40 -1.03 7.37 12.39
CA GLU A 40 -2.21 7.47 11.53
C GLU A 40 -1.81 7.96 10.13
N GLU A 41 -0.92 8.95 10.03
CA GLU A 41 -0.39 9.40 8.73
C GLU A 41 0.33 8.26 7.98
N VAL A 42 1.05 7.40 8.71
CA VAL A 42 1.70 6.22 8.13
C VAL A 42 0.65 5.26 7.54
N ILE A 43 -0.46 4.99 8.24
CA ILE A 43 -1.54 4.17 7.69
C ILE A 43 -2.13 4.80 6.42
N ASP A 44 -2.35 6.11 6.41
CA ASP A 44 -2.85 6.83 5.23
C ASP A 44 -1.90 6.73 4.04
N LEU A 45 -0.58 6.80 4.27
CA LEU A 45 0.41 6.59 3.23
C LEU A 45 0.38 5.17 2.66
N ALA A 46 0.09 4.16 3.48
CA ALA A 46 -0.03 2.78 3.03
C ALA A 46 -1.27 2.58 2.15
N VAL A 47 -2.42 3.12 2.58
CA VAL A 47 -3.66 3.12 1.80
C VAL A 47 -3.46 3.84 0.47
N ASN A 48 -2.91 5.05 0.50
CA ASN A 48 -2.68 5.85 -0.70
C ASN A 48 -1.68 5.20 -1.65
N TRP A 49 -0.72 4.42 -1.15
CA TRP A 49 0.20 3.66 -2.01
C TRP A 49 -0.56 2.70 -2.94
N PHE A 50 -1.57 2.00 -2.41
CA PHE A 50 -2.42 1.13 -3.23
C PHE A 50 -3.28 1.91 -4.24
N LEU A 51 -3.66 3.14 -3.89
CA LEU A 51 -4.44 4.04 -4.76
C LEU A 51 -3.59 4.79 -5.81
N GLY A 52 -2.27 4.55 -5.83
CA GLY A 52 -1.36 5.13 -6.83
C GLY A 52 -0.39 6.18 -6.30
N ASN A 53 -0.39 6.51 -5.00
CA ASN A 53 0.66 7.33 -4.39
C ASN A 53 1.92 6.49 -4.10
N ASN A 54 2.50 5.95 -5.17
CA ASN A 54 3.68 5.12 -5.18
C ASN A 54 4.69 5.63 -6.21
N ASP A 55 5.85 4.98 -6.29
CA ASP A 55 6.98 5.47 -7.11
C ASP A 55 6.66 5.62 -8.60
N VAL A 56 5.62 4.92 -9.10
CA VAL A 56 5.25 4.91 -10.53
C VAL A 56 3.94 5.67 -10.79
N GLY A 57 3.19 6.03 -9.75
CA GLY A 57 1.91 6.73 -9.92
C GLY A 57 0.77 5.83 -10.42
N LEU A 58 0.87 4.51 -10.24
CA LEU A 58 -0.09 3.54 -10.80
C LEU A 58 -0.91 2.85 -9.71
N CYS A 59 -2.22 2.71 -9.92
CA CYS A 59 -3.09 2.00 -8.99
C CYS A 59 -2.68 0.51 -8.87
N MET A 60 -2.60 0.03 -7.62
CA MET A 60 -2.27 -1.36 -7.28
C MET A 60 -3.51 -2.24 -7.05
N ILE A 61 -4.69 -1.74 -7.41
CA ILE A 61 -5.99 -2.41 -7.26
C ILE A 61 -6.63 -2.59 -8.63
N ASN A 62 -7.13 -3.78 -8.89
CA ASN A 62 -8.03 -4.02 -10.01
C ASN A 62 -9.47 -3.76 -9.56
N ALA A 63 -10.11 -2.72 -10.12
CA ALA A 63 -11.47 -2.34 -9.76
C ALA A 63 -12.54 -3.35 -10.21
N ASP A 64 -12.30 -4.10 -11.30
CA ASP A 64 -13.27 -5.05 -11.84
C ASP A 64 -13.34 -6.34 -11.02
N THR A 65 -12.21 -6.76 -10.46
CA THR A 65 -12.10 -8.01 -9.69
C THR A 65 -12.00 -7.80 -8.18
N GLY A 66 -11.66 -6.60 -7.73
CA GLY A 66 -11.32 -6.29 -6.35
C GLY A 66 -9.96 -6.86 -5.88
N GLY A 67 -9.15 -7.38 -6.79
CA GLY A 67 -7.84 -7.97 -6.47
C GLY A 67 -6.71 -6.95 -6.35
N GLY A 68 -5.75 -7.25 -5.48
CA GLY A 68 -4.50 -6.48 -5.37
C GLY A 68 -3.45 -6.99 -6.35
N TYR A 69 -2.69 -6.09 -6.98
CA TYR A 69 -1.62 -6.45 -7.90
C TYR A 69 -0.34 -6.87 -7.17
N ASP A 70 0.38 -7.87 -7.68
CA ASP A 70 1.49 -8.54 -6.99
C ASP A 70 2.73 -7.67 -6.72
N GLY A 71 2.91 -6.56 -7.42
CA GLY A 71 4.07 -5.70 -7.16
C GLY A 71 4.27 -4.57 -8.13
N LEU A 72 5.01 -3.56 -7.68
CA LEU A 72 5.40 -2.40 -8.47
C LEU A 72 6.80 -2.62 -9.06
N ARG A 73 6.88 -2.59 -10.39
CA ARG A 73 8.12 -2.66 -11.17
C ARG A 73 8.59 -1.24 -11.49
N PRO A 74 9.81 -1.04 -12.02
CA PRO A 74 10.36 0.30 -12.26
C PRO A 74 9.47 1.25 -13.07
N THR A 75 8.69 0.71 -14.00
CA THR A 75 7.85 1.49 -14.92
C THR A 75 6.48 0.86 -15.15
N SER A 76 6.11 -0.16 -14.37
CA SER A 76 4.88 -0.91 -14.59
C SER A 76 4.38 -1.60 -13.32
N VAL A 77 3.18 -2.16 -13.41
CA VAL A 77 2.60 -2.99 -12.36
C VAL A 77 2.63 -4.45 -12.80
N ASN A 78 2.96 -5.35 -11.88
CA ASN A 78 2.72 -6.79 -12.07
C ASN A 78 1.22 -7.07 -11.91
N LEU A 79 0.50 -7.25 -13.01
CA LEU A 79 -0.96 -7.36 -13.04
C LEU A 79 -1.51 -8.67 -12.45
N ASN A 80 -0.66 -9.60 -12.02
CA ASN A 80 -1.08 -10.79 -11.30
C ASN A 80 -1.80 -10.41 -10.00
N GLN A 81 -2.83 -11.17 -9.65
CA GLN A 81 -3.67 -10.93 -8.48
C GLN A 81 -3.63 -12.16 -7.56
N GLY A 82 -2.45 -12.44 -7.00
CA GLY A 82 -2.26 -13.53 -6.06
C GLY A 82 -3.10 -13.34 -4.78
N ALA A 83 -3.27 -14.43 -4.04
CA ALA A 83 -3.93 -14.39 -2.73
C ALA A 83 -3.20 -13.48 -1.75
N GLU A 84 -1.86 -13.52 -1.74
CA GLU A 84 -1.02 -12.71 -0.85
C GLU A 84 -1.22 -11.21 -1.07
N SER A 85 -1.09 -10.74 -2.30
CA SER A 85 -1.23 -9.34 -2.68
C SER A 85 -2.66 -8.82 -2.47
N THR A 86 -3.65 -9.66 -2.75
CA THR A 86 -5.06 -9.34 -2.48
C THR A 86 -5.34 -9.22 -0.98
N LEU A 87 -4.85 -10.16 -0.16
CA LEU A 87 -5.01 -10.07 1.29
C LEU A 87 -4.25 -8.87 1.87
N ALA A 88 -3.06 -8.57 1.37
CA ALA A 88 -2.29 -7.40 1.78
C ALA A 88 -3.06 -6.09 1.49
N MET A 89 -3.65 -5.97 0.30
CA MET A 89 -4.53 -4.84 -0.04
C MET A 89 -5.74 -4.75 0.90
N ILE A 90 -6.49 -5.85 1.10
CA ILE A 90 -7.68 -5.85 1.97
C ILE A 90 -7.31 -5.45 3.40
N SER A 91 -6.27 -6.06 3.97
CA SER A 91 -5.80 -5.77 5.34
C SER A 91 -5.43 -4.29 5.50
N THR A 92 -4.75 -3.73 4.50
CA THR A 92 -4.37 -2.31 4.50
C THR A 92 -5.61 -1.39 4.46
N MET A 93 -6.58 -1.69 3.58
CA MET A 93 -7.80 -0.88 3.42
C MET A 93 -8.72 -0.93 4.65
N GLN A 94 -8.70 -2.03 5.41
CA GLN A 94 -9.50 -2.18 6.62
C GLN A 94 -9.13 -1.18 7.72
N HIS A 95 -7.87 -0.72 7.79
CA HIS A 95 -7.45 0.30 8.75
C HIS A 95 -8.09 1.69 8.52
N ARG A 96 -8.70 1.92 7.36
CA ARG A 96 -9.42 3.17 7.03
C ARG A 96 -10.88 2.98 6.69
N SER A 97 -11.42 1.78 6.87
CA SER A 97 -12.83 1.50 6.61
C SER A 97 -13.28 1.93 5.20
N LEU A 98 -12.39 1.86 4.20
CA LEU A 98 -12.76 2.14 2.79
C LEU A 98 -13.50 0.96 2.14
N MET A 99 -13.56 -0.17 2.84
CA MET A 99 -14.35 -1.32 2.45
C MET A 99 -15.81 -1.05 2.84
N TRP A 100 -16.54 -0.23 2.07
CA TRP A 100 -18.00 -0.30 1.78
C TRP A 100 -18.54 0.92 1.01
N LEU A 101 -17.99 1.23 -0.16
CA LEU A 101 -18.83 1.76 -1.25
C LEU A 101 -18.51 0.95 -2.50
N VAL A 102 -19.19 -0.20 -2.58
CA VAL A 102 -19.62 -0.82 -3.84
C VAL A 102 -20.34 0.20 -4.71
#